data_AF-A0A7S3BIF3-F1
#
_entry.id   AF-A0A7S3BIF3-F1
#
_cell.length_a   1.000
_cell.length_b   1.000
_cell.length_c   1.000
_cell.angle_alpha   90.00
_cell.angle_beta   90.00
_cell.angle_gamma   90.00
#
_symmetry.space_group_name_H-M   'P 1'
#
loop_
_entity.id
_entity.type
_entity.pdbx_description
1 polymer ?
#
loop_
_entity_poly.entity_id
_entity_poly.type
_entity_poly.pdbx_seq_one_letter_code
_entity_poly.pdbx_strand_id
1 'polypeptide(L)'
;QGSLVDRVKCAASTVAVFAAGIAIKAALGGWTRFGAIYAPAYFVFCFWLFTVTYLQHHEEGTKVYTDADWAFVKGGLETVDRTYGLGIDAFHHHISSCHVAHHLFFRAIPHYH
;
A
#
# COMPACT_ATOMS: atom_id res chain seq x y z
N GLN A 1 13.33 13.48 11.60
CA GLN A 1 13.98 13.53 10.26
C GLN A 1 15.02 12.42 10.17
N GLY A 2 15.08 11.69 9.04
CA GLY A 2 15.97 10.54 8.87
C GLY A 2 17.46 10.88 8.86
N SER A 3 18.29 9.93 9.29
CA SER A 3 19.75 10.05 9.37
C SER A 3 20.39 10.20 7.99
N LEU A 4 21.67 10.61 7.91
CA LEU A 4 22.42 10.63 6.65
C LEU A 4 22.41 9.27 5.96
N VAL A 5 22.53 8.20 6.74
CA VAL A 5 22.50 6.82 6.25
C VAL A 5 21.16 6.51 5.58
N ASP A 6 20.04 6.94 6.18
CA ASP A 6 18.70 6.73 5.60
C ASP A 6 18.54 7.48 4.28
N ARG A 7 19.05 8.71 4.20
CA ARG A 7 19.01 9.52 2.96
C ARG A 7 19.80 8.86 1.84
N VAL A 8 20.99 8.32 2.14
CA VAL A 8 21.81 7.59 1.16
C VAL A 8 21.11 6.31 0.70
N LYS A 9 20.51 5.55 1.62
CA LYS A 9 19.72 4.36 1.27
C LYS A 9 18.53 4.70 0.36
N CYS A 10 17.81 5.78 0.65
CA CYS A 10 16.73 6.27 -0.21
C CYS A 10 17.25 6.62 -1.60
N ALA A 11 18.31 7.42 -1.70
CA ALA A 11 18.88 7.82 -2.99
C ALA A 11 19.35 6.61 -3.81
N ALA A 12 20.06 5.67 -3.18
CA ALA A 12 20.52 4.45 -3.85
C ALA A 12 19.35 3.60 -4.36
N SER A 13 18.30 3.41 -3.53
CA SER A 13 17.09 2.70 -3.92
C SER A 13 16.39 3.38 -5.11
N THR A 14 16.23 4.70 -5.07
CA THR A 14 15.64 5.48 -6.15
C THR A 14 16.41 5.31 -7.46
N VAL A 15 17.74 5.46 -7.43
CA VAL A 15 18.59 5.27 -8.61
C VAL A 15 18.47 3.85 -9.16
N ALA A 16 18.46 2.83 -8.30
CA ALA A 16 18.33 1.43 -8.71
C ALA A 16 16.99 1.17 -9.43
N VAL A 17 15.88 1.69 -8.92
CA VAL A 17 14.55 1.54 -9.54
C VAL A 17 14.51 2.20 -10.92
N PHE A 18 15.04 3.42 -11.06
CA PHE A 18 15.08 4.10 -12.37
C PHE A 18 15.98 3.35 -13.37
N ALA A 19 17.16 2.89 -12.93
CA ALA A 19 18.06 2.12 -13.77
C ALA A 19 17.39 0.82 -14.27
N ALA A 20 16.72 0.09 -13.38
CA ALA A 20 15.96 -1.10 -13.74
C ALA A 20 14.84 -0.79 -14.74
N GLY A 21 14.07 0.29 -14.52
CA GLY A 21 13.02 0.73 -15.45
C GLY A 21 13.56 1.05 -16.84
N ILE A 22 14.70 1.73 -16.94
CA ILE A 22 15.36 2.03 -18.22
C ILE A 22 15.87 0.76 -18.90
N ALA A 23 16.45 -0.18 -18.14
CA ALA A 23 16.92 -1.46 -18.67
C ALA A 23 15.76 -2.32 -19.21
N ILE A 24 14.65 -2.42 -18.46
CA ILE A 24 13.44 -3.13 -18.89
C ILE A 24 12.86 -2.46 -20.13
N LYS A 25 12.74 -1.13 -20.15
CA LYS A 25 12.28 -0.38 -21.33
C LYS A 25 13.16 -0.67 -22.55
N ALA A 26 14.48 -0.74 -22.38
CA ALA A 26 15.41 -1.09 -23.45
C ALA A 26 15.18 -2.53 -23.93
N ALA A 27 15.05 -3.49 -23.01
CA ALA A 27 14.76 -4.90 -23.34
C ALA A 27 13.40 -5.08 -24.05
N LEU A 28 12.41 -4.25 -23.74
CA LEU A 28 11.09 -4.25 -24.38
C LEU A 28 11.05 -3.49 -25.72
N GLY A 29 12.13 -2.82 -26.11
CA GLY A 29 12.24 -2.12 -27.39
C GLY A 29 11.59 -0.74 -27.45
N GLY A 30 11.32 -0.11 -26.30
CA GLY A 30 10.87 1.29 -26.24
C GLY A 30 9.69 1.56 -25.32
N TRP A 31 9.28 2.83 -25.27
CA TRP A 31 8.25 3.33 -24.35
C TRP A 31 6.85 2.79 -24.62
N THR A 32 6.50 2.52 -25.88
CA THR A 32 5.17 2.02 -26.24
C THR A 32 4.87 0.66 -25.60
N ARG A 33 5.77 -0.31 -25.74
CA ARG A 33 5.60 -1.65 -25.15
C ARG A 33 5.73 -1.63 -23.64
N PHE A 34 6.67 -0.85 -23.11
CA PHE A 34 6.80 -0.63 -21.67
C PHE A 34 5.49 -0.07 -21.07
N GLY A 35 4.96 1.00 -21.65
CA GLY A 35 3.72 1.63 -21.20
C GLY A 35 2.52 0.71 -21.31
N ALA A 36 2.36 -0.01 -22.43
CA ALA A 36 1.25 -0.92 -22.63
C ALA A 36 1.18 -2.05 -21.58
N ILE A 37 2.33 -2.54 -21.12
CA ILE A 37 2.40 -3.61 -20.12
C ILE A 37 2.22 -3.06 -18.70
N TYR A 38 2.94 -1.99 -18.35
CA TYR A 38 3.04 -1.55 -16.95
C TYR A 38 2.03 -0.48 -16.56
N ALA A 39 1.62 0.41 -17.46
CA ALA A 39 0.73 1.51 -17.09
C ALA A 39 -0.65 1.02 -16.61
N PRO A 40 -1.35 0.07 -17.28
CA PRO A 40 -2.63 -0.41 -16.80
C PRO A 40 -2.55 -1.03 -15.40
N ALA A 41 -1.56 -1.91 -15.19
CA ALA A 41 -1.34 -2.55 -13.89
C ALA A 41 -1.02 -1.52 -12.79
N TYR A 42 -0.18 -0.53 -13.10
CA TYR A 42 0.14 0.56 -12.19
C TYR A 42 -1.10 1.36 -11.80
N PHE A 43 -1.92 1.79 -12.77
CA PHE A 43 -3.11 2.59 -12.48
C PHE A 43 -4.16 1.80 -11.69
N VAL A 44 -4.40 0.53 -12.04
CA VAL A 44 -5.32 -0.34 -11.27
C VAL A 44 -4.82 -0.50 -9.85
N PHE A 45 -3.52 -0.80 -9.66
CA PHE A 45 -2.94 -0.95 -8.33
C PHE A 45 -3.00 0.35 -7.52
N CYS A 46 -2.64 1.50 -8.11
CA CYS A 46 -2.69 2.78 -7.43
C CYS A 46 -4.12 3.18 -7.04
N PHE A 47 -5.08 3.01 -7.95
CA PHE A 47 -6.49 3.28 -7.67
C PHE A 47 -7.00 2.38 -6.54
N TRP A 48 -6.73 1.08 -6.63
CA TRP A 48 -7.13 0.10 -5.63
C TRP A 48 -6.51 0.40 -4.27
N LEU A 49 -5.19 0.59 -4.22
CA LEU A 49 -4.45 0.85 -3.00
C LEU A 49 -4.90 2.16 -2.36
N PHE A 50 -5.08 3.23 -3.13
CA PHE A 50 -5.61 4.50 -2.63
C PHE A 50 -7.01 4.31 -2.04
N THR A 51 -7.91 3.63 -2.75
CA THR A 51 -9.30 3.44 -2.31
C THR A 51 -9.35 2.65 -1.01
N VAL A 52 -8.65 1.51 -0.93
CA VAL A 52 -8.58 0.66 0.27
C VAL A 52 -7.84 1.34 1.42
N THR A 53 -6.79 2.11 1.17
CA THR A 53 -6.15 2.82 2.28
C THR A 53 -6.98 3.99 2.77
N TYR A 54 -7.57 4.77 1.86
CA TYR A 54 -8.38 5.92 2.24
C TYR A 54 -9.59 5.50 3.05
N LEU A 55 -10.41 4.58 2.51
CA LEU A 55 -11.62 4.13 3.19
C LEU A 55 -11.23 3.54 4.56
N GLN A 56 -10.38 2.51 4.61
CA GLN A 56 -10.06 1.81 5.85
C GLN A 56 -9.29 2.63 6.90
N HIS A 57 -8.81 3.84 6.57
CA HIS A 57 -8.10 4.70 7.53
C HIS A 57 -8.77 6.06 7.77
N HIS A 58 -9.98 6.30 7.24
CA HIS A 58 -10.67 7.57 7.44
C HIS A 58 -12.15 7.37 7.80
N GLU A 59 -12.51 7.80 9.01
CA GLU A 59 -13.87 8.10 9.43
C GLU A 59 -13.87 9.39 10.26
N GLU A 60 -15.05 9.92 10.58
CA GLU A 60 -15.19 11.18 11.35
C GLU A 60 -14.48 11.12 12.72
N GLY A 61 -14.38 9.93 13.32
CA GLY A 61 -13.75 9.71 14.62
C GLY A 61 -12.26 9.38 14.61
N THR A 62 -11.64 9.16 13.43
CA THR A 62 -10.24 8.73 13.35
C THR A 62 -9.30 9.79 13.91
N LYS A 63 -8.36 9.37 14.77
CA LYS A 63 -7.38 10.28 15.37
C LYS A 63 -6.07 10.28 14.59
N VAL A 64 -5.53 11.48 14.39
CA VAL A 64 -4.16 11.68 13.92
C VAL A 64 -3.26 11.91 15.13
N TYR A 65 -2.34 10.99 15.37
CA TYR A 65 -1.41 11.07 16.49
C TYR A 65 -0.17 11.89 16.15
N THR A 66 0.37 12.59 17.15
CA THR A 66 1.71 13.18 17.08
C THR A 66 2.78 12.11 17.21
N ASP A 67 4.03 12.43 16.87
CA ASP A 67 5.18 11.54 17.06
C ASP A 67 5.34 11.06 18.52
N ALA A 68 4.89 11.86 19.50
CA ALA A 68 4.97 11.52 20.92
C ALA A 68 3.86 10.55 21.37
N ASP A 69 2.68 10.62 20.73
CA ASP A 69 1.51 9.83 21.11
C ASP A 69 1.37 8.56 20.27
N TRP A 70 1.94 8.54 19.06
CA TRP A 70 1.82 7.44 18.13
C TRP A 70 2.54 6.19 18.66
N ALA A 71 1.89 5.05 18.47
CA ALA A 71 2.51 3.74 18.63
C ALA A 71 1.92 2.81 17.58
N PHE A 72 2.71 1.81 17.14
CA PHE A 72 2.29 0.88 16.09
C PHE A 72 0.89 0.28 16.32
N VAL A 73 0.64 -0.21 17.54
CA VAL A 73 -0.67 -0.79 17.90
C VAL A 73 -1.78 0.26 17.92
N LYS A 74 -1.51 1.47 18.44
CA LYS A 74 -2.51 2.55 18.44
C LYS A 74 -2.90 2.95 17.02
N GLY A 75 -1.91 3.08 16.13
CA GLY A 75 -2.15 3.39 14.72
C GLY A 75 -2.96 2.29 14.01
N GLY A 76 -2.66 1.02 14.31
CA GLY A 76 -3.44 -0.12 13.77
C GLY A 76 -4.89 -0.16 14.27
N LEU A 77 -5.14 0.24 15.53
CA LEU A 77 -6.48 0.30 16.12
C LEU A 77 -7.32 1.49 15.65
N GLU A 78 -6.71 2.53 15.06
CA GLU A 78 -7.43 3.65 14.44
C GLU A 78 -7.92 3.34 13.02
N THR A 79 -7.68 2.12 12.54
CA THR A 79 -8.25 1.67 11.27
C THR A 79 -9.68 1.20 11.43
N VAL A 80 -10.41 1.16 10.32
CA VAL A 80 -11.86 1.01 10.31
C VAL A 80 -12.26 -0.14 9.39
N ASP A 81 -12.92 -1.13 9.97
CA ASP A 81 -13.52 -2.24 9.23
C ASP A 81 -14.84 -1.79 8.57
N ARG A 82 -15.03 -2.20 7.31
CA ARG A 82 -16.23 -1.92 6.51
C ARG A 82 -16.72 -3.18 5.82
N THR A 83 -18.04 -3.25 5.68
CA THR A 83 -18.70 -4.26 4.83
C THR A 83 -19.14 -3.60 3.55
N TYR A 84 -18.53 -3.98 2.42
CA TYR A 84 -18.91 -3.47 1.10
C TYR A 84 -20.09 -4.23 0.48
N GLY A 85 -20.29 -5.49 0.85
CA GLY A 85 -21.35 -6.34 0.32
C GLY A 85 -21.13 -6.75 -1.13
N LEU A 86 -22.17 -7.30 -1.76
CA LEU A 86 -22.18 -7.72 -3.18
C LEU A 86 -21.02 -8.66 -3.59
N GLY A 87 -20.49 -9.45 -2.65
CA GLY A 87 -19.33 -10.32 -2.88
C GLY A 87 -17.98 -9.58 -2.99
N ILE A 88 -17.97 -8.25 -2.86
CA ILE A 88 -16.76 -7.43 -2.93
C ILE A 88 -15.83 -7.77 -1.76
N ASP A 89 -16.37 -8.00 -0.56
CA ASP A 89 -15.56 -8.36 0.61
C ASP A 89 -14.80 -9.67 0.36
N ALA A 90 -15.47 -10.70 -0.17
CA ALA A 90 -14.84 -11.98 -0.50
C ALA A 90 -13.79 -11.86 -1.61
N PHE A 91 -14.06 -11.07 -2.66
CA PHE A 91 -13.09 -10.79 -3.73
C PHE A 91 -11.83 -10.10 -3.19
N HIS A 92 -11.99 -9.23 -2.20
CA HIS A 92 -10.89 -8.56 -1.52
C HIS A 92 -10.32 -9.36 -0.34
N HIS A 93 -10.61 -10.67 -0.28
CA HIS A 93 -10.18 -11.55 0.80
C HIS A 93 -10.49 -10.99 2.19
N HIS A 94 -11.63 -10.32 2.39
CA HIS A 94 -12.05 -9.70 3.65
C HIS A 94 -11.12 -8.62 4.21
N ILE A 95 -10.24 -8.02 3.40
CA ILE A 95 -9.43 -6.87 3.83
C ILE A 95 -10.28 -5.67 4.25
N SER A 96 -11.50 -5.53 3.72
CA SER A 96 -12.45 -4.50 4.11
C SER A 96 -13.02 -4.73 5.50
N SER A 97 -13.47 -5.95 5.80
CA SER A 97 -14.16 -6.31 7.04
C SER A 97 -13.23 -6.76 8.17
N CYS A 98 -11.93 -6.91 7.90
CA CYS A 98 -10.94 -7.42 8.85
C CYS A 98 -9.60 -6.67 8.73
N HIS A 99 -9.64 -5.37 8.42
CA HIS A 99 -8.47 -4.51 8.26
C HIS A 99 -7.77 -4.22 9.59
N VAL A 100 -8.52 -4.07 10.68
CA VAL A 100 -7.91 -3.89 12.02
C VAL A 100 -7.07 -5.11 12.38
N ALA A 101 -7.63 -6.30 12.19
CA ALA A 101 -6.90 -7.56 12.37
C ALA A 101 -5.70 -7.66 11.42
N HIS A 102 -5.83 -7.15 10.19
CA HIS A 102 -4.72 -7.07 9.24
C HIS A 102 -3.52 -6.29 9.80
N HIS A 103 -3.75 -5.12 10.40
CA HIS A 103 -2.68 -4.32 11.02
C HIS A 103 -2.07 -4.96 12.25
N LEU A 104 -2.87 -5.66 13.08
CA LEU A 104 -2.38 -6.29 14.31
C LEU A 104 -1.61 -7.60 14.04
N PHE A 105 -2.00 -8.36 13.02
CA PHE A 105 -1.50 -9.72 12.78
C PHE A 105 -0.82 -9.89 11.41
N PHE A 106 -0.29 -8.81 10.81
CA PHE A 106 0.29 -8.77 9.46
C PHE A 106 1.34 -9.85 9.10
N ARG A 107 1.92 -10.54 10.08
CA ARG A 107 2.92 -11.62 9.86
C ARG A 107 2.31 -13.01 9.68
N ALA A 108 1.04 -13.19 9.99
CA ALA A 108 0.41 -14.51 10.12
C ALA A 108 -0.89 -14.63 9.31
N ILE A 109 -1.04 -13.91 8.19
CA ILE A 109 -2.31 -13.87 7.44
C ILE A 109 -2.21 -14.68 6.13
N PRO A 110 -2.63 -15.96 6.10
CA PRO A 110 -2.74 -16.74 4.88
C PRO A 110 -4.21 -17.00 4.48
N HIS A 111 -5.15 -16.09 4.78
CA HIS A 111 -6.62 -16.09 4.59
C HIS A 111 -7.37 -16.20 5.93
N TYR A 112 -8.40 -15.35 6.14
CA TYR A 112 -9.15 -15.22 7.41
C TYR A 112 -10.01 -16.48 7.67
N HIS A 113 -9.42 -17.51 8.28
CA HIS A 113 -10.08 -18.76 8.66
C HIS A 113 -9.65 -19.20 10.06
#